data_AF-A0A7S3BGC1-F1
#
_entry.id   AF-A0A7S3BGC1-F1
#
_cell.length_a   1.000
_cell.length_b   1.000
_cell.length_c   1.000
_cell.angle_alpha   90.00
_cell.angle_beta   90.00
_cell.angle_gamma   90.00
#
_symmetry.space_group_name_H-M   'P 1'
#
loop_
_entity.id
_entity.type
_entity.pdbx_description
1 polymer ?
#
loop_
_entity_poly.entity_id
_entity_poly.type
_entity_poly.pdbx_seq_one_letter_code
_entity_poly.pdbx_strand_id
1 'polypeptide(L)'
;RARRPKSALPRVSTARESREAREAARREARREELQKEHSSLVTSILEDEEVVISEHRAHIEDSMELVREEMQLLADVDQPGSAIDSYVGSLSALLQRKAQAIKRMQMQLATFQESLRREEE
;
A
#
# COMPACT_ATOMS: atom_id res chain seq x y z
N ARG A 1 -67.16 -28.73 38.76
CA ARG A 1 -65.89 -29.51 38.73
C ARG A 1 -65.61 -29.90 37.29
N ALA A 2 -64.74 -29.21 36.56
CA ALA A 2 -64.24 -29.66 35.25
C ALA A 2 -62.81 -29.17 35.06
N ARG A 3 -61.95 -30.09 34.60
CA ARG A 3 -60.50 -30.08 34.71
C ARG A 3 -59.85 -29.22 33.61
N ARG A 4 -58.80 -28.48 33.99
CA ARG A 4 -57.84 -27.85 33.06
C ARG A 4 -57.11 -28.93 32.24
N PRO A 5 -56.88 -28.74 30.93
CA PRO A 5 -55.86 -29.50 30.21
C PRO A 5 -54.48 -28.86 30.43
N LYS A 6 -53.52 -29.66 30.88
CA LYS A 6 -52.09 -29.31 30.85
C LYS A 6 -51.58 -29.65 29.44
N SER A 7 -51.43 -28.67 28.56
CA SER A 7 -50.69 -28.85 27.31
C SER A 7 -49.19 -28.71 27.60
N ALA A 8 -48.45 -29.72 27.18
CA ALA A 8 -47.00 -29.81 27.33
C ALA A 8 -46.30 -28.77 26.45
N LEU A 9 -45.29 -28.11 27.01
CA LEU A 9 -44.48 -27.08 26.33
C LEU A 9 -43.49 -27.71 25.34
N PRO A 10 -43.34 -27.18 24.10
CA PRO A 10 -42.22 -27.51 23.22
C PRO A 10 -41.06 -26.58 23.58
N ARG A 11 -40.29 -26.89 24.65
CA ARG A 11 -39.19 -26.01 25.09
C ARG A 11 -37.87 -26.27 24.35
N VAL A 12 -37.75 -27.40 23.67
CA VAL A 12 -36.48 -27.86 23.08
C VAL A 12 -36.30 -27.39 21.63
N SER A 13 -37.38 -27.29 20.83
CA SER A 13 -37.30 -26.80 19.44
C SER A 13 -36.95 -25.31 19.39
N THR A 14 -37.60 -24.50 20.22
CA THR A 14 -37.40 -23.04 20.27
C THR A 14 -36.00 -22.64 20.76
N ALA A 15 -35.43 -23.39 21.71
CA ALA A 15 -34.07 -23.19 22.17
C ALA A 15 -33.03 -23.51 21.08
N ARG A 16 -33.26 -24.57 20.30
CA ARG A 16 -32.41 -24.95 19.17
C ARG A 16 -32.51 -23.96 18.01
N GLU A 17 -33.72 -23.57 17.62
CA GLU A 17 -33.99 -22.54 16.60
C GLU A 17 -33.35 -21.19 16.99
N SER A 18 -33.43 -20.79 18.27
CA SER A 18 -32.80 -19.56 18.76
C SER A 18 -31.26 -19.60 18.72
N ARG A 19 -30.67 -20.79 18.85
CA ARG A 19 -29.22 -20.98 18.75
C ARG A 19 -28.76 -20.96 17.29
N GLU A 20 -29.47 -21.63 16.40
CA GLU A 20 -29.20 -21.63 14.96
C GLU A 20 -29.33 -20.22 14.36
N ALA A 21 -30.35 -19.45 14.77
CA ALA A 21 -30.49 -18.04 14.37
C ALA A 21 -29.32 -17.15 14.85
N ARG A 22 -28.83 -17.37 16.07
CA ARG A 22 -27.65 -16.66 16.60
C ARG A 22 -26.37 -17.04 15.86
N GLU A 23 -26.21 -18.30 15.47
CA GLU A 23 -25.06 -18.75 14.67
C GLU A 23 -25.13 -18.21 13.23
N ALA A 24 -26.32 -18.14 12.64
CA ALA A 24 -26.54 -17.50 11.33
C ALA A 24 -26.18 -16.00 11.35
N ALA A 25 -26.69 -15.26 12.34
CA ALA A 25 -26.36 -13.84 12.51
C ALA A 25 -24.86 -13.60 12.73
N ARG A 26 -24.17 -14.49 13.46
CA ARG A 26 -22.70 -14.43 13.62
C ARG A 26 -21.96 -14.69 12.31
N ARG A 27 -22.44 -15.61 11.48
CA ARG A 27 -21.84 -15.90 10.16
C ARG A 27 -22.05 -14.74 9.19
N GLU A 28 -23.22 -14.11 9.23
CA GLU A 28 -23.54 -12.93 8.44
C GLU A 28 -22.67 -11.75 8.86
N ALA A 29 -22.58 -11.43 10.16
CA ALA A 29 -21.70 -10.39 10.67
C ALA A 29 -20.23 -10.62 10.28
N ARG A 30 -19.74 -11.86 10.35
CA ARG A 30 -18.38 -12.19 9.90
C ARG A 30 -18.18 -12.01 8.39
N ARG A 31 -19.21 -12.26 7.57
CA ARG A 31 -19.15 -12.03 6.12
C ARG A 31 -19.11 -10.54 5.80
N GLU A 32 -19.93 -9.74 6.48
CA GLU A 32 -19.94 -8.28 6.33
C GLU A 32 -18.59 -7.68 6.74
N GLU A 33 -17.99 -8.17 7.83
CA GLU A 33 -16.67 -7.75 8.28
C GLU A 33 -15.58 -8.05 7.23
N LEU A 34 -15.53 -9.29 6.72
CA LEU A 34 -14.59 -9.67 5.66
C LEU A 34 -14.78 -8.86 4.37
N GLN A 35 -16.03 -8.59 3.98
CA GLN A 35 -16.32 -7.79 2.79
C GLN A 35 -15.88 -6.34 2.97
N LYS A 36 -16.03 -5.78 4.18
CA LYS A 36 -15.55 -4.45 4.52
C LYS A 36 -14.03 -4.37 4.53
N GLU A 37 -13.35 -5.36 5.11
CA GLU A 37 -11.89 -5.45 5.11
C GLU A 37 -11.34 -5.50 3.68
N HIS A 38 -11.90 -6.37 2.84
CA HIS A 38 -11.53 -6.46 1.42
C HIS A 38 -11.78 -5.15 0.67
N SER A 39 -12.95 -4.52 0.84
CA SER A 39 -13.23 -3.22 0.20
C SER A 39 -12.24 -2.13 0.62
N SER A 40 -11.81 -2.16 1.89
CA SER A 40 -10.80 -1.23 2.41
C SER A 40 -9.41 -1.50 1.83
N LEU A 41 -9.04 -2.78 1.67
CA LEU A 41 -7.75 -3.17 1.09
C LEU A 41 -7.67 -2.78 -0.39
N VAL A 42 -8.71 -3.05 -1.17
CA VAL A 42 -8.83 -2.61 -2.57
C VAL A 42 -8.70 -1.09 -2.69
N THR A 43 -9.37 -0.34 -1.82
CA THR A 43 -9.28 1.13 -1.82
C THR A 43 -7.83 1.58 -1.55
N SER A 44 -7.16 0.99 -0.56
CA SER A 44 -5.76 1.29 -0.25
C SER A 44 -4.82 0.99 -1.42
N ILE A 45 -5.05 -0.09 -2.17
CA ILE A 45 -4.22 -0.47 -3.33
C ILE A 45 -4.36 0.56 -4.45
N LEU A 46 -5.58 1.03 -4.73
CA LEU A 46 -5.80 2.05 -5.76
C LEU A 46 -5.14 3.39 -5.38
N GLU A 47 -5.17 3.76 -4.10
CA GLU A 47 -4.46 4.94 -3.59
C GLU A 47 -2.95 4.77 -3.70
N ASP A 48 -2.40 3.61 -3.31
CA ASP A 48 -0.97 3.30 -3.42
C ASP A 48 -0.50 3.30 -4.90
N GLU A 49 -1.34 2.81 -5.83
CA GLU A 49 -1.04 2.81 -7.27
C GLU A 49 -0.86 4.24 -7.80
N GLU A 50 -1.82 5.13 -7.52
CA GLU A 50 -1.75 6.55 -7.89
C GLU A 50 -0.48 7.21 -7.33
N VAL A 51 -0.14 6.91 -6.07
CA VAL A 51 1.09 7.41 -5.43
C VAL A 51 2.34 6.91 -6.17
N VAL A 52 2.45 5.61 -6.45
CA VAL A 52 3.61 5.05 -7.14
C VAL A 52 3.77 5.61 -8.56
N ILE A 53 2.66 5.78 -9.29
CA ILE A 53 2.69 6.37 -10.64
C ILE A 53 3.14 7.83 -10.59
N SER A 54 2.60 8.61 -9.65
CA SER A 54 2.96 10.02 -9.47
C SER A 54 4.43 10.19 -9.12
N GLU A 55 4.92 9.39 -8.17
CA GLU A 55 6.33 9.39 -7.75
C GLU A 55 7.25 8.92 -8.87
N HIS A 56 6.84 7.96 -9.70
CA HIS A 56 7.61 7.56 -10.87
C HIS A 56 7.78 8.70 -11.87
N ARG A 57 6.70 9.46 -12.13
CA ARG A 57 6.74 10.64 -13.03
C ARG A 57 7.68 11.71 -12.47
N ALA A 58 7.55 12.04 -11.19
CA ALA A 58 8.45 12.98 -10.52
C ALA A 58 9.91 12.50 -10.59
N HIS A 59 10.17 11.21 -10.35
CA HIS A 59 11.52 10.65 -10.44
C HIS A 59 12.13 10.77 -11.85
N ILE A 60 11.32 10.65 -12.90
CA ILE A 60 11.78 10.86 -14.29
C ILE A 60 12.22 12.32 -14.48
N GLU A 61 11.42 13.28 -14.02
CA GLU A 61 11.72 14.71 -14.14
C GLU A 61 13.01 15.07 -13.38
N ASP A 62 13.14 14.63 -12.12
CA ASP A 62 14.33 14.80 -11.30
C ASP A 62 15.57 14.16 -11.95
N SER A 63 15.41 12.98 -12.55
CA SER A 63 16.50 12.29 -13.24
C SER A 63 16.97 13.07 -14.46
N MET A 64 16.06 13.73 -15.19
CA MET A 64 16.44 14.59 -16.31
C MET A 64 17.19 15.84 -15.83
N GLU A 65 16.83 16.42 -14.68
CA GLU A 65 17.60 17.53 -14.09
C GLU A 65 19.01 17.08 -13.71
N LEU A 66 19.16 15.93 -13.05
CA LEU A 66 20.47 15.37 -12.70
C LEU A 66 21.34 15.10 -13.94
N VAL A 67 20.76 14.64 -15.05
CA VAL A 67 21.50 14.48 -16.31
C VAL A 67 21.99 15.82 -16.86
N ARG A 68 21.17 16.89 -16.78
CA ARG A 68 21.61 18.23 -17.20
C ARG A 68 22.76 18.75 -16.32
N GLU A 69 22.69 18.54 -15.01
CA GLU A 69 23.76 18.88 -14.08
C GLU A 69 25.07 18.12 -14.41
N GLU A 70 25.00 16.83 -14.75
CA GLU A 70 26.16 16.05 -15.18
C GLU A 70 26.77 16.57 -16.47
N MET A 71 25.93 16.92 -17.45
CA MET A 71 26.38 17.50 -18.71
C MET A 71 27.11 18.83 -18.48
N GLN A 72 26.59 19.68 -17.58
CA GLN A 72 27.25 20.92 -17.21
C GLN A 72 28.59 20.66 -16.51
N LEU A 73 28.62 19.69 -15.60
CA LEU A 73 29.84 19.34 -14.87
C LEU A 73 30.96 18.86 -15.82
N LEU A 74 30.59 18.13 -16.88
CA LEU A 74 31.53 17.76 -17.95
C LEU A 74 32.00 18.97 -18.75
N ALA A 75 31.09 19.90 -19.10
CA ALA A 75 31.46 21.12 -19.82
C ALA A 75 32.41 22.02 -19.01
N ASP A 76 32.24 22.08 -17.69
CA ASP A 76 33.05 22.89 -16.79
C ASP A 76 34.46 22.32 -16.62
N VAL A 77 34.59 20.99 -16.48
CA VAL A 77 35.91 20.36 -16.29
C VAL A 77 36.73 20.36 -17.59
N ASP A 78 36.09 20.43 -18.75
CA ASP A 78 36.77 20.48 -20.05
C ASP A 78 37.41 21.85 -20.34
N GLN A 79 37.08 22.90 -19.56
CA GLN A 79 37.68 24.23 -19.71
C GLN A 79 39.16 24.27 -19.27
N PRO A 80 40.01 25.05 -19.95
CA PRO A 80 41.39 25.26 -19.52
C PRO A 80 41.47 25.85 -18.10
N GLY A 81 42.29 25.25 -17.24
CA GLY A 81 42.46 25.71 -15.86
C GLY A 81 41.37 25.27 -14.90
N SER A 82 40.50 24.32 -15.30
CA SER A 82 39.50 23.72 -14.42
C SER A 82 40.15 22.99 -13.23
N ALA A 83 39.50 23.07 -12.07
CA ALA A 83 39.95 22.43 -10.84
C ALA A 83 39.34 21.03 -10.73
N ILE A 84 40.16 19.99 -10.90
CA ILE A 84 39.72 18.60 -10.83
C ILE A 84 39.13 18.24 -9.46
N ASP A 85 39.63 18.84 -8.38
CA ASP A 85 39.12 18.59 -7.02
C ASP A 85 37.66 19.04 -6.88
N SER A 86 37.31 20.19 -7.46
CA SER A 86 35.93 20.69 -7.49
C SER A 86 35.03 19.78 -8.32
N TYR A 87 35.52 19.29 -9.47
CA TYR A 87 34.79 18.33 -10.30
C TYR A 87 34.48 17.04 -9.52
N VAL A 88 35.48 16.46 -8.85
CA VAL A 88 35.32 15.22 -8.07
C VAL A 88 34.33 15.42 -6.92
N GLY A 89 34.42 16.55 -6.21
CA GLY A 89 33.48 16.90 -5.13
C GLY A 89 32.03 17.00 -5.63
N SER A 90 31.81 17.75 -6.71
CA SER A 90 30.48 17.92 -7.31
C SER A 90 29.92 16.60 -7.86
N LEU A 91 30.76 15.80 -8.53
CA LEU A 91 30.36 14.49 -9.05
C LEU A 91 29.95 13.56 -7.91
N SER A 92 30.71 13.54 -6.81
CA SER A 92 30.38 12.73 -5.63
C SER A 92 29.02 13.10 -5.04
N ALA A 93 28.74 14.40 -4.88
CA ALA A 93 27.46 14.89 -4.39
C ALA A 93 26.29 14.52 -5.33
N LEU A 94 26.48 14.64 -6.64
CA LEU A 94 25.48 14.28 -7.65
C LEU A 94 25.17 12.78 -7.62
N LEU A 95 26.21 11.93 -7.58
CA LEU A 95 26.04 10.48 -7.45
C LEU A 95 25.33 10.09 -6.17
N GLN A 96 25.61 10.78 -5.05
CA GLN A 96 24.89 10.56 -3.80
C GLN A 96 23.39 10.92 -3.93
N ARG A 97 23.05 12.03 -4.59
CA ARG A 97 21.64 12.39 -4.87
C ARG A 97 20.95 11.32 -5.71
N LYS A 98 21.60 10.83 -6.78
CA LYS A 98 21.07 9.72 -7.60
C LYS A 98 20.79 8.47 -6.79
N ALA A 99 21.76 8.05 -5.95
CA ALA A 99 21.60 6.87 -5.10
C ALA A 99 20.42 7.02 -4.12
N GLN A 100 20.25 8.21 -3.54
CA GLN A 100 19.11 8.48 -2.66
C GLN A 100 17.77 8.46 -3.41
N ALA A 101 17.70 9.05 -4.60
CA ALA A 101 16.49 9.05 -5.41
C ALA A 101 16.05 7.63 -5.79
N ILE A 102 17.00 6.80 -6.25
CA ILE A 102 16.75 5.37 -6.55
C ILE A 102 16.26 4.64 -5.31
N LYS A 103 16.91 4.84 -4.16
CA LYS A 103 16.51 4.20 -2.90
C LYS A 103 15.08 4.57 -2.49
N ARG A 104 14.68 5.83 -2.67
CA ARG A 104 13.29 6.27 -2.39
C ARG A 104 12.29 5.52 -3.27
N MET A 105 12.54 5.49 -4.58
CA MET A 105 11.69 4.76 -5.53
C MET A 105 11.57 3.27 -5.17
N GLN A 106 12.67 2.63 -4.80
CA GLN A 106 12.67 1.22 -4.36
C GLN A 106 11.82 0.98 -3.12
N MET A 107 11.83 1.89 -2.12
CA MET A 107 11.01 1.75 -0.93
C MET A 107 9.52 1.88 -1.23
N GLN A 108 9.13 2.80 -2.11
CA GLN A 108 7.74 2.96 -2.55
C GLN A 108 7.25 1.71 -3.31
N LEU A 109 8.06 1.18 -4.23
CA LEU A 109 7.75 -0.06 -4.94
C LEU A 109 7.60 -1.24 -3.98
N ALA A 110 8.48 -1.38 -2.99
CA ALA A 110 8.40 -2.46 -2.01
C ALA A 110 7.11 -2.38 -1.17
N THR A 111 6.67 -1.17 -0.82
CA THR A 111 5.42 -0.94 -0.10
C THR A 111 4.22 -1.35 -0.94
N PHE A 112 4.17 -0.92 -2.20
CA PHE A 112 3.09 -1.30 -3.11
C PHE A 112 3.03 -2.80 -3.39
N GLN A 113 4.19 -3.45 -3.57
CA GLN A 113 4.27 -4.90 -3.72
C GLN A 113 3.73 -5.66 -2.50
N GLU A 114 3.94 -5.14 -1.29
CA GLU A 114 3.37 -5.72 -0.07
C GLU A 114 1.84 -5.57 -0.05
N SER A 115 1.30 -4.41 -0.42
CA SER A 115 -0.15 -4.20 -0.55
C SER A 115 -0.78 -5.17 -1.55
N LEU A 116 -0.14 -5.37 -2.72
CA LEU A 116 -0.61 -6.33 -3.74
C LEU A 116 -0.61 -7.78 -3.23
N ARG A 117 0.45 -8.22 -2.54
CA ARG A 117 0.52 -9.58 -1.99
C ARG A 117 -0.60 -9.86 -0.99
N ARG A 118 -0.93 -8.89 -0.14
CA ARG A 118 -2.01 -9.04 0.86
C ARG A 118 -3.39 -9.21 0.26
N GLU A 119 -3.61 -8.72 -0.95
CA GLU A 119 -4.87 -8.87 -1.67
C GLU A 119 -4.94 -10.19 -2.46
N GLU A 120 -3.79 -10.77 -2.81
CA GLU A 120 -3.71 -12.10 -3.43
C GLU A 120 -3.91 -13.26 -2.43
N GLU A 121 -3.73 -13.02 -1.13
CA GLU A 121 -3.87 -13.99 -0.01
C GLU A 121 -5.31 -14.13 0.51
#